data_AF-A0A8T4UZT6-F1
#
_entry.id   AF-A0A8T4UZT6-F1
#
_cell.length_a   1.000
_cell.length_b   1.000
_cell.length_c   1.000
_cell.angle_alpha   90.00
_cell.angle_beta   90.00
_cell.angle_gamma   90.00
#
_symmetry.space_group_name_H-M   'P 1'
#
loop_
_entity.id
_entity.type
_entity.pdbx_description
1 polymer ?
#
loop_
_entity_poly.entity_id
_entity_poly.type
_entity_poly.pdbx_seq_one_letter_code
_entity_poly.pdbx_strand_id
1 'polypeptide(L)'
;MKNKRGISPLLSAVILVAFVVTLGAVVSSYFIKQAKEFDPNLIAEESVYCDSVGLGYDVLDRANFNTHQEGGIDPVTMDPATPGSGRPINFGPNPSPTRRLLSPLTLINKGTFSIHKLIITAPGAGSVTYQIVDSSGATPTLSSISPGQNNKYNISIDLNTGFNDDEIKIIPIINDTEKSQFIRCVNRQIVINYTQLCLDVRGPPGCT
;
A
#
# COMPACT_ATOMS: atom_id res chain seq x y z
N MET A 1 42.08 -31.68 56.86
CA MET A 1 40.61 -31.70 56.71
C MET A 1 40.14 -30.27 56.47
N LYS A 2 39.57 -29.95 55.30
CA LYS A 2 39.12 -28.58 54.94
C LYS A 2 37.70 -28.34 55.46
N ASN A 3 37.53 -27.44 56.42
CA ASN A 3 36.23 -27.02 56.95
C ASN A 3 35.42 -26.29 55.87
N LYS A 4 34.28 -26.87 55.46
CA LYS A 4 33.26 -26.19 54.65
C LYS A 4 32.39 -25.35 55.60
N ARG A 5 32.63 -24.04 55.67
CA ARG A 5 31.72 -23.11 56.36
C ARG A 5 30.47 -22.95 55.49
N GLY A 6 29.34 -23.46 55.96
CA GLY A 6 28.04 -23.26 55.33
C GLY A 6 27.62 -21.79 55.44
N ILE A 7 27.10 -21.24 54.34
CA ILE A 7 26.52 -19.90 54.30
C ILE A 7 25.28 -19.90 55.21
N SER A 8 25.19 -18.89 56.09
CA SER A 8 24.09 -18.75 57.06
C SER A 8 22.73 -18.68 56.34
N PRO A 9 21.70 -19.43 56.80
CA PRO A 9 20.35 -19.43 56.21
C PRO A 9 19.75 -18.03 56.03
N LEU A 10 20.11 -17.11 56.92
CA LEU A 10 19.65 -15.73 56.91
C LEU A 10 20.19 -14.95 55.70
N LEU A 11 21.42 -15.22 55.29
CA LEU A 11 22.03 -14.59 54.11
C LEU A 11 21.38 -15.09 52.82
N SER A 12 21.04 -16.38 52.76
CA SER A 12 20.37 -16.99 51.60
C SER A 12 18.97 -16.43 51.38
N ALA A 13 18.21 -16.19 52.47
CA ALA A 13 16.87 -15.65 52.37
C ALA A 13 16.87 -14.22 51.80
N VAL A 14 17.81 -13.38 52.23
CA VAL A 14 17.94 -11.99 51.74
C VAL A 14 18.29 -11.95 50.26
N ILE A 15 19.20 -12.81 49.81
CA ILE A 15 19.58 -12.91 48.38
C ILE A 15 18.39 -13.37 47.54
N LEU A 16 17.62 -14.35 48.03
CA LEU A 16 16.47 -14.89 47.30
C LEU A 16 15.35 -13.85 47.15
N VAL A 17 15.05 -13.08 48.20
CA VAL A 17 14.06 -12.00 48.13
C VAL A 17 14.51 -10.90 47.16
N ALA A 18 15.78 -10.49 47.21
CA ALA A 18 16.32 -9.49 46.29
C ALA A 18 16.25 -9.95 44.82
N PHE A 19 16.50 -11.24 44.56
CA PHE A 19 16.40 -11.81 43.23
C PHE A 19 14.96 -11.82 42.70
N VAL A 20 13.98 -12.19 43.54
CA VAL A 20 12.56 -12.20 43.14
C VAL A 20 12.06 -10.78 42.81
N VAL A 21 12.43 -9.78 43.60
CA VAL A 21 12.01 -8.38 43.37
C VAL A 21 12.61 -7.83 42.07
N THR A 22 13.89 -8.12 41.82
CA THR A 22 14.55 -7.67 40.58
C THR A 22 13.97 -8.35 39.34
N LEU A 23 13.67 -9.64 39.41
CA LEU A 23 13.04 -10.36 38.30
C LEU A 23 11.61 -9.85 38.04
N GLY A 24 10.85 -9.56 39.11
CA GLY A 24 9.53 -8.92 38.99
C GLY A 24 9.56 -7.55 38.33
N ALA A 25 10.56 -6.73 38.66
CA ALA A 25 10.74 -5.41 38.03
C ALA A 25 11.14 -5.51 36.54
N VAL A 26 11.99 -6.48 36.18
CA VAL A 26 12.40 -6.71 34.78
C VAL A 26 11.22 -7.20 33.95
N VAL A 27 10.46 -8.18 34.45
CA VAL A 27 9.28 -8.72 33.74
C VAL A 27 8.19 -7.66 33.59
N SER A 28 7.90 -6.90 34.66
CA SER A 28 6.93 -5.79 34.59
C SER A 28 7.36 -4.72 33.59
N SER A 29 8.64 -4.34 33.58
CA SER A 29 9.18 -3.38 32.61
C SER A 29 9.13 -3.91 31.17
N TYR A 30 9.32 -5.21 30.97
CA TYR A 30 9.20 -5.86 29.67
C TYR A 30 7.75 -5.81 29.15
N PHE A 31 6.77 -6.15 29.99
CA PHE A 31 5.35 -6.06 29.64
C PHE A 31 4.88 -4.63 29.43
N ILE A 32 5.36 -3.66 30.22
CA ILE A 32 5.04 -2.24 30.03
C ILE A 32 5.63 -1.70 28.72
N LYS A 33 6.83 -2.15 28.32
CA LYS A 33 7.41 -1.80 27.03
C LYS A 33 6.61 -2.39 25.87
N GLN A 34 6.25 -3.68 25.93
CA GLN A 34 5.36 -4.27 24.93
C GLN A 34 4.00 -3.59 24.88
N ALA A 35 3.41 -3.23 26.02
CA ALA A 35 2.12 -2.55 26.08
C ALA A 35 2.18 -1.10 25.57
N LYS A 36 3.33 -0.41 25.67
CA LYS A 36 3.54 0.92 25.07
C LYS A 36 3.82 0.88 23.57
N GLU A 37 4.35 -0.23 23.08
CA GLU A 37 4.53 -0.48 21.63
C GLU A 37 3.26 -1.06 20.98
N PHE A 38 2.26 -1.44 21.79
CA PHE A 38 0.96 -1.86 21.32
C PHE A 38 0.11 -0.62 20.96
N ASP A 39 0.21 -0.17 19.71
CA ASP A 39 -0.70 0.84 19.16
C ASP A 39 -1.97 0.15 18.63
N PRO A 40 -3.12 0.24 19.33
CA PRO A 40 -4.35 -0.39 18.87
C PRO A 40 -4.84 0.17 17.52
N ASN A 41 -4.32 1.32 17.07
CA ASN A 41 -4.61 1.86 15.74
C ASN A 41 -3.93 1.08 14.61
N LEU A 42 -2.81 0.38 14.88
CA LEU A 42 -2.17 -0.52 13.92
C LEU A 42 -2.93 -1.85 13.78
N ILE A 43 -3.60 -2.31 14.84
CA ILE A 43 -4.45 -3.52 14.78
C ILE A 43 -5.84 -3.22 14.21
N ALA A 44 -6.30 -1.98 14.31
CA ALA A 44 -7.49 -1.53 13.57
C ALA A 44 -7.30 -1.55 12.04
N GLU A 45 -6.07 -1.65 11.53
CA GLU A 45 -5.79 -1.87 10.10
C GLU A 45 -5.93 -3.35 9.67
N GLU A 46 -6.00 -4.30 10.61
CA GLU A 46 -6.33 -5.71 10.37
C GLU A 46 -7.83 -5.96 10.58
N SER A 47 -8.65 -5.22 9.85
CA SER A 47 -10.08 -5.50 9.81
C SER A 47 -10.32 -6.85 9.15
N VAL A 48 -11.15 -7.71 9.78
CA VAL A 48 -11.67 -8.96 9.19
C VAL A 48 -12.24 -8.74 7.78
N TYR A 49 -12.72 -7.52 7.48
CA TYR A 49 -13.21 -7.14 6.17
C TYR A 49 -12.14 -7.19 5.07
N CYS A 50 -10.87 -6.94 5.42
CA CYS A 50 -9.76 -6.99 4.46
C CYS A 50 -9.42 -8.42 4.00
N ASP A 51 -9.90 -9.46 4.67
CA ASP A 51 -9.62 -10.83 4.23
C ASP A 51 -10.30 -11.22 2.93
N SER A 52 -11.44 -10.61 2.64
CA SER A 52 -12.18 -10.86 1.40
C SER A 52 -11.98 -9.76 0.35
N VAL A 53 -11.04 -8.84 0.59
CA VAL A 53 -10.63 -7.85 -0.41
C VAL A 53 -9.59 -8.47 -1.33
N GLY A 54 -9.86 -8.42 -2.63
CA GLY A 54 -8.96 -8.89 -3.66
C GLY A 54 -8.85 -7.83 -4.74
N LEU A 55 -7.67 -7.29 -4.94
CA LEU A 55 -7.38 -6.44 -6.08
C LEU A 55 -6.51 -7.24 -7.06
N GLY A 56 -6.82 -7.16 -8.34
CA GLY A 56 -5.94 -7.59 -9.42
C GLY A 56 -5.72 -6.47 -10.42
N TYR A 57 -4.81 -6.69 -11.35
CA TYR A 57 -4.61 -5.81 -12.49
C TYR A 57 -4.53 -6.61 -13.78
N ASP A 58 -4.76 -5.91 -14.90
CA ASP A 58 -4.59 -6.40 -16.26
C ASP A 58 -4.16 -5.24 -17.18
N VAL A 59 -3.55 -5.58 -18.31
CA VAL A 59 -3.16 -4.64 -19.36
C VAL A 59 -3.96 -4.96 -20.60
N LEU A 60 -5.17 -4.40 -20.68
CA LEU A 60 -6.11 -4.69 -21.77
C LEU A 60 -5.70 -4.03 -23.08
N ASP A 61 -5.04 -2.87 -22.99
CA ASP A 61 -4.58 -2.12 -24.14
C ASP A 61 -3.06 -2.16 -24.25
N ARG A 62 -2.53 -3.35 -24.59
CA ARG A 62 -1.09 -3.57 -24.77
C ARG A 62 -0.48 -2.67 -25.85
N ALA A 63 -1.28 -2.29 -26.84
CA ALA A 63 -0.85 -1.39 -27.90
C ALA A 63 -0.59 0.02 -27.38
N ASN A 64 -1.35 0.49 -26.39
CA ASN A 64 -1.19 1.83 -25.82
C ASN A 64 -0.45 1.85 -24.47
N PHE A 65 -0.13 0.68 -23.89
CA PHE A 65 0.71 0.58 -22.71
C PHE A 65 2.15 1.00 -23.04
N ASN A 66 2.67 2.03 -22.37
CA ASN A 66 3.98 2.65 -22.54
C ASN A 66 4.36 3.43 -21.28
N THR A 67 5.64 3.81 -21.19
CA THR A 67 6.11 4.86 -20.28
C THR A 67 6.47 6.11 -21.09
N HIS A 68 5.79 7.24 -20.86
CA HIS A 68 6.06 8.50 -21.59
C HIS A 68 6.83 9.50 -20.74
N GLN A 69 7.98 10.00 -21.21
CA GLN A 69 8.72 11.04 -20.49
C GLN A 69 8.07 12.42 -20.65
N GLU A 70 7.83 13.16 -19.56
CA GLU A 70 7.41 14.56 -19.65
C GLU A 70 8.48 15.39 -20.38
N GLY A 71 8.11 15.97 -21.53
CA GLY A 71 8.99 16.73 -22.42
C GLY A 71 9.00 16.23 -23.88
N GLY A 72 8.49 15.03 -24.15
CA GLY A 72 8.19 14.55 -25.50
C GLY A 72 6.84 15.08 -25.98
N ILE A 73 6.77 15.57 -27.22
CA ILE A 73 5.52 16.00 -27.86
C ILE A 73 4.76 14.75 -28.31
N ASP A 74 4.26 13.95 -27.38
CA ASP A 74 3.27 12.93 -27.70
C ASP A 74 1.90 13.44 -27.22
N PRO A 75 1.00 13.81 -28.15
CA PRO A 75 -0.36 14.11 -27.78
C PRO A 75 -1.00 12.78 -27.42
N VAL A 76 -1.09 12.48 -26.13
CA VAL A 76 -2.21 11.67 -25.67
C VAL A 76 -3.44 12.53 -25.91
N THR A 77 -3.97 12.50 -27.13
CA THR A 77 -5.37 12.83 -27.37
C THR A 77 -6.16 11.83 -26.57
N MET A 78 -6.48 12.21 -25.33
CA MET A 78 -7.55 11.58 -24.58
C MET A 78 -8.77 11.70 -25.46
N ASP A 79 -9.22 10.60 -26.05
CA ASP A 79 -10.53 10.55 -26.64
C ASP A 79 -11.54 10.46 -25.48
N PRO A 80 -12.28 11.56 -25.17
CA PRO A 80 -13.24 11.56 -24.07
C PRO A 80 -14.43 10.62 -24.34
N ALA A 81 -14.55 10.03 -25.53
CA ALA A 81 -15.64 9.15 -25.90
C ALA A 81 -15.43 7.67 -25.53
N THR A 82 -14.25 7.26 -25.03
CA THR A 82 -14.03 5.88 -24.59
C THR A 82 -14.36 5.73 -23.10
N PRO A 83 -15.36 4.92 -22.71
CA PRO A 83 -15.62 4.62 -21.30
C PRO A 83 -14.36 3.99 -20.68
N GLY A 84 -13.70 4.69 -19.76
CA GLY A 84 -12.48 4.21 -19.11
C GLY A 84 -11.17 4.84 -19.58
N SER A 85 -11.17 6.01 -20.24
CA SER A 85 -9.92 6.80 -20.34
C SER A 85 -9.48 7.23 -18.93
N GLY A 86 -8.45 6.56 -18.39
CA GLY A 86 -7.96 6.78 -17.03
C GLY A 86 -7.54 8.23 -16.78
N ARG A 87 -7.86 8.77 -15.61
CA ARG A 87 -7.32 10.06 -15.17
C ARG A 87 -5.88 9.87 -14.71
N PRO A 88 -4.91 10.68 -15.18
CA PRO A 88 -3.54 10.60 -14.69
C PRO A 88 -3.49 10.98 -13.21
N ILE A 89 -2.83 10.16 -12.42
CA ILE A 89 -2.65 10.37 -10.99
C ILE A 89 -1.39 11.21 -10.81
N ASN A 90 -1.60 12.51 -10.58
CA ASN A 90 -0.52 13.48 -10.40
C ASN A 90 -0.01 13.46 -8.95
N PHE A 91 1.25 13.13 -8.75
CA PHE A 91 1.90 13.02 -7.44
C PHE A 91 2.47 14.35 -6.90
N GLY A 92 1.85 15.49 -7.25
CA GLY A 92 2.32 16.83 -6.84
C GLY A 92 3.62 17.26 -7.54
N PRO A 93 4.13 18.48 -7.29
CA PRO A 93 5.35 18.99 -7.92
C PRO A 93 6.59 18.37 -7.27
N ASN A 94 7.31 17.54 -8.00
CA ASN A 94 8.64 17.05 -7.61
C ASN A 94 9.65 17.62 -8.63
N PRO A 95 10.66 18.42 -8.21
CA PRO A 95 11.58 19.14 -9.10
C PRO A 95 12.64 18.24 -9.80
N SER A 96 12.34 16.96 -10.02
CA SER A 96 13.28 16.00 -10.63
C SER A 96 13.18 15.96 -12.17
N PRO A 97 14.29 15.71 -12.89
CA PRO A 97 14.37 15.95 -14.34
C PRO A 97 13.78 14.84 -15.24
N THR A 98 13.18 13.78 -14.71
CA THR A 98 12.62 12.70 -15.54
C THR A 98 11.33 12.12 -14.94
N ARG A 99 10.20 12.72 -15.28
CA ARG A 99 8.87 12.13 -15.00
C ARG A 99 8.48 11.21 -16.14
N ARG A 100 7.95 10.03 -15.84
CA ARG A 100 7.35 9.11 -16.80
C ARG A 100 5.91 8.79 -16.46
N LEU A 101 4.98 8.93 -17.39
CA LEU A 101 3.62 8.44 -17.21
C LEU A 101 3.54 6.97 -17.63
N LEU A 102 3.11 6.10 -16.72
CA LEU A 102 2.69 4.74 -17.05
C LEU A 102 1.25 4.78 -17.60
N SER A 103 1.11 4.46 -18.90
CA SER A 103 -0.16 4.35 -19.61
C SER A 103 -1.08 3.25 -19.03
N PRO A 104 -2.38 3.22 -19.37
CA PRO A 104 -3.38 2.83 -18.39
C PRO A 104 -3.30 1.36 -17.98
N LEU A 105 -3.22 1.15 -16.67
CA LEU A 105 -3.36 -0.12 -16.01
C LEU A 105 -4.84 -0.33 -15.63
N THR A 106 -5.39 -1.49 -15.98
CA THR A 106 -6.76 -1.83 -15.59
C THR A 106 -6.76 -2.56 -14.25
N LEU A 107 -7.36 -1.96 -13.24
CA LEU A 107 -7.63 -2.60 -11.95
C LEU A 107 -8.94 -3.39 -11.99
N ILE A 108 -8.93 -4.55 -11.33
CA ILE A 108 -10.06 -5.47 -11.27
C ILE A 108 -10.30 -5.84 -9.80
N ASN A 109 -11.53 -5.64 -9.32
CA ASN A 109 -11.91 -6.11 -7.99
C ASN A 109 -12.27 -7.61 -8.03
N LYS A 110 -11.36 -8.43 -7.51
CA LYS A 110 -11.52 -9.88 -7.36
C LYS A 110 -12.08 -10.29 -6.00
N GLY A 111 -12.29 -9.33 -5.10
CA GLY A 111 -12.84 -9.55 -3.77
C GLY A 111 -14.36 -9.47 -3.72
N THR A 112 -14.89 -9.45 -2.51
CA THR A 112 -16.34 -9.36 -2.21
C THR A 112 -16.78 -7.97 -1.76
N PHE A 113 -15.85 -7.07 -1.46
CA PHE A 113 -16.13 -5.69 -1.01
C PHE A 113 -15.84 -4.68 -2.11
N SER A 114 -16.68 -3.65 -2.23
CA SER A 114 -16.42 -2.52 -3.12
C SER A 114 -15.19 -1.72 -2.67
N ILE A 115 -14.32 -1.39 -3.63
CA ILE A 115 -13.12 -0.59 -3.36
C ILE A 115 -13.46 0.85 -3.70
N HIS A 116 -13.31 1.76 -2.73
CA HIS A 116 -13.74 3.16 -2.87
C HIS A 116 -12.56 4.11 -3.07
N LYS A 117 -11.42 3.78 -2.47
CA LYS A 117 -10.18 4.55 -2.61
C LYS A 117 -9.01 3.60 -2.81
N LEU A 118 -7.91 4.12 -3.31
CA LEU A 118 -6.66 3.41 -3.49
C LEU A 118 -5.56 4.25 -2.86
N ILE A 119 -4.61 3.63 -2.16
CA ILE A 119 -3.34 4.28 -1.87
C ILE A 119 -2.36 3.75 -2.90
N ILE A 120 -1.79 4.64 -3.70
CA ILE A 120 -0.81 4.28 -4.71
C ILE A 120 0.51 4.91 -4.29
N THR A 121 1.53 4.08 -4.18
CA THR A 121 2.91 4.50 -3.96
C THR A 121 3.69 4.18 -5.21
N ALA A 122 4.34 5.19 -5.77
CA ALA A 122 5.13 5.06 -6.99
C ALA A 122 6.54 5.63 -6.80
N PRO A 123 7.55 5.11 -7.51
CA PRO A 123 8.93 5.54 -7.41
C PRO A 123 9.11 7.04 -7.66
N GLY A 124 9.74 7.70 -6.68
CA GLY A 124 9.97 9.15 -6.66
C GLY A 124 8.72 10.03 -6.71
N ALA A 125 7.53 9.43 -6.56
CA ALA A 125 6.23 10.10 -6.54
C ALA A 125 5.64 10.12 -5.11
N GLY A 126 6.11 9.25 -4.22
CA GLY A 126 5.58 9.12 -2.87
C GLY A 126 4.23 8.39 -2.85
N SER A 127 3.53 8.46 -1.72
CA SER A 127 2.25 7.78 -1.49
C SER A 127 1.08 8.75 -1.60
N VAL A 128 0.13 8.49 -2.49
CA VAL A 128 -1.06 9.31 -2.72
C VAL A 128 -2.33 8.49 -2.54
N THR A 129 -3.32 9.05 -1.84
CA THR A 129 -4.65 8.47 -1.76
C THR A 129 -5.50 8.97 -2.94
N TYR A 130 -5.88 8.05 -3.81
CA TYR A 130 -6.71 8.27 -4.97
C TYR A 130 -8.17 7.89 -4.69
N GLN A 131 -9.11 8.77 -5.06
CA GLN A 131 -10.54 8.49 -4.96
C GLN A 131 -11.06 7.97 -6.29
N ILE A 132 -11.83 6.88 -6.26
CA ILE A 132 -12.45 6.32 -7.46
C ILE A 132 -13.67 7.19 -7.78
N VAL A 133 -13.68 7.82 -8.95
CA VAL A 133 -14.73 8.77 -9.37
C VAL A 133 -15.46 8.27 -10.62
N ASP A 134 -16.78 8.49 -10.66
CA ASP A 134 -17.59 8.23 -11.85
C ASP A 134 -17.24 9.30 -12.91
N SER A 135 -17.02 8.87 -14.15
CA SER A 135 -16.73 9.79 -15.26
C SER A 135 -17.99 10.47 -15.80
N SER A 136 -19.18 10.17 -15.29
CA SER A 136 -20.44 10.80 -15.73
C SER A 136 -20.67 12.18 -15.11
N GLY A 137 -20.01 13.21 -15.65
CA GLY A 137 -20.50 14.60 -15.72
C GLY A 137 -20.94 15.37 -14.45
N ALA A 138 -20.31 16.53 -14.26
CA ALA A 138 -20.71 17.69 -13.42
C ALA A 138 -20.51 17.65 -11.90
N THR A 139 -20.43 16.49 -11.24
CA THR A 139 -19.93 16.39 -9.85
C THR A 139 -19.23 15.06 -9.65
N PRO A 140 -17.98 15.01 -9.12
CA PRO A 140 -17.36 13.74 -8.77
C PRO A 140 -18.15 13.12 -7.61
N THR A 141 -19.12 12.27 -7.93
CA THR A 141 -19.70 11.36 -6.97
C THR A 141 -18.66 10.29 -6.65
N LEU A 142 -18.53 9.96 -5.37
CA LEU A 142 -17.65 8.89 -4.92
C LEU A 142 -18.15 7.59 -5.57
N SER A 143 -17.40 7.07 -6.52
CA SER A 143 -17.69 5.79 -7.15
C SER A 143 -16.81 4.71 -6.54
N SER A 144 -17.11 3.46 -6.85
CA SER A 144 -16.36 2.32 -6.31
C SER A 144 -16.18 1.26 -7.38
N ILE A 145 -15.08 0.53 -7.31
CA ILE A 145 -14.90 -0.69 -8.10
C ILE A 145 -15.73 -1.76 -7.41
N SER A 146 -16.92 -2.03 -7.96
CA SER A 146 -17.81 -3.05 -7.43
C SER A 146 -17.16 -4.44 -7.51
N PRO A 147 -17.48 -5.37 -6.59
CA PRO A 147 -16.99 -6.75 -6.64
C PRO A 147 -17.24 -7.42 -7.99
N GLY A 148 -16.32 -8.28 -8.41
CA GLY A 148 -16.46 -9.12 -9.61
C GLY A 148 -15.65 -8.65 -10.81
N GLN A 149 -15.28 -9.60 -11.67
CA GLN A 149 -14.28 -9.40 -12.73
C GLN A 149 -14.73 -8.48 -13.88
N ASN A 150 -16.03 -8.17 -13.97
CA ASN A 150 -16.57 -7.29 -14.99
C ASN A 150 -16.42 -5.80 -14.65
N ASN A 151 -16.12 -5.49 -13.39
CA ASN A 151 -15.97 -4.12 -12.90
C ASN A 151 -14.50 -3.73 -12.96
N LYS A 152 -14.16 -2.94 -13.97
CA LYS A 152 -12.79 -2.58 -14.33
C LYS A 152 -12.58 -1.09 -14.13
N TYR A 153 -11.39 -0.71 -13.68
CA TYR A 153 -11.06 0.69 -13.46
C TYR A 153 -9.66 1.01 -13.95
N ASN A 154 -9.56 1.92 -14.91
CA ASN A 154 -8.29 2.27 -15.53
C ASN A 154 -7.61 3.42 -14.78
N ILE A 155 -6.33 3.25 -14.48
CA ILE A 155 -5.50 4.26 -13.84
C ILE A 155 -4.23 4.48 -14.66
N SER A 156 -3.74 5.72 -14.67
CA SER A 156 -2.43 6.05 -15.21
C SER A 156 -1.59 6.69 -14.11
N ILE A 157 -0.32 6.31 -13.99
CA ILE A 157 0.50 6.61 -12.81
C ILE A 157 1.73 7.40 -13.25
N ASP A 158 1.97 8.57 -12.66
CA ASP A 158 3.23 9.28 -12.85
C ASP A 158 4.33 8.65 -11.99
N LEU A 159 5.43 8.33 -12.65
CA LEU A 159 6.67 7.77 -12.11
C LEU A 159 7.76 8.83 -12.19
N ASN A 160 8.73 8.78 -11.29
CA ASN A 160 9.95 9.57 -11.37
C ASN A 160 11.14 8.63 -11.45
N THR A 161 11.76 8.55 -12.63
CA THR A 161 12.79 7.57 -12.97
C THR A 161 14.18 7.91 -12.46
N GLY A 162 14.32 9.01 -11.70
CA GLY A 162 15.57 9.34 -10.99
C GLY A 162 15.84 8.48 -9.75
N PHE A 163 15.01 7.48 -9.46
CA PHE A 163 15.05 6.65 -8.26
C PHE A 163 15.30 5.18 -8.62
N ASN A 164 16.06 4.46 -7.79
CA ASN A 164 16.40 3.05 -8.00
C ASN A 164 15.27 2.06 -7.61
N ASP A 165 14.04 2.55 -7.42
CA ASP A 165 12.89 1.72 -7.07
C ASP A 165 12.05 1.50 -8.31
N ASP A 166 11.72 0.24 -8.59
CA ASP A 166 10.92 -0.17 -9.73
C ASP A 166 9.51 -0.66 -9.34
N GLU A 167 9.16 -0.57 -8.06
CA GLU A 167 7.91 -1.08 -7.52
C GLU A 167 6.83 -0.01 -7.38
N ILE A 168 5.67 -0.29 -7.98
CA ILE A 168 4.42 0.42 -7.69
C ILE A 168 3.63 -0.41 -6.69
N LYS A 169 3.19 0.21 -5.60
CA LYS A 169 2.37 -0.43 -4.56
C LYS A 169 0.97 0.16 -4.58
N ILE A 170 -0.04 -0.70 -4.65
CA ILE A 170 -1.45 -0.30 -4.69
C ILE A 170 -2.17 -0.98 -3.54
N ILE A 171 -2.67 -0.19 -2.59
CA ILE A 171 -3.41 -0.66 -1.42
C ILE A 171 -4.89 -0.30 -1.60
N PRO A 172 -5.80 -1.28 -1.59
CA PRO A 172 -7.23 -1.00 -1.66
C PRO A 172 -7.76 -0.45 -0.33
N ILE A 173 -8.66 0.52 -0.42
CA ILE A 173 -9.43 1.05 0.70
C ILE A 173 -10.91 0.76 0.46
N ILE A 174 -11.53 0.08 1.43
CA ILE A 174 -12.96 -0.20 1.46
C ILE A 174 -13.67 0.75 2.42
N ASN A 175 -14.99 0.85 2.28
CA ASN A 175 -15.84 1.58 3.20
C ASN A 175 -16.58 0.60 4.11
N ASP A 176 -16.36 0.70 5.41
CA ASP A 176 -17.15 0.00 6.42
C ASP A 176 -18.38 0.84 6.73
N THR A 177 -19.51 0.41 6.18
CA THR A 177 -20.79 1.11 6.31
C THR A 177 -21.35 1.05 7.72
N GLU A 178 -21.01 0.03 8.51
CA GLU A 178 -21.51 -0.12 9.89
C GLU A 178 -20.84 0.87 10.82
N LYS A 179 -19.53 1.09 10.66
CA LYS A 179 -18.75 2.04 11.46
C LYS A 179 -18.51 3.38 10.77
N SER A 180 -19.04 3.56 9.55
CA SER A 180 -18.88 4.75 8.72
C SER A 180 -17.41 5.19 8.57
N GLN A 181 -16.51 4.23 8.37
CA GLN A 181 -15.06 4.44 8.34
C GLN A 181 -14.43 3.84 7.09
N PHE A 182 -13.34 4.46 6.62
CA PHE A 182 -12.53 3.90 5.55
C PHE A 182 -11.44 3.00 6.12
N ILE A 183 -11.34 1.78 5.60
CA ILE A 183 -10.40 0.77 6.07
C ILE A 183 -9.35 0.53 4.99
N ARG A 184 -8.08 0.64 5.37
CA ARG A 184 -6.93 0.38 4.51
C ARG A 184 -6.55 -1.09 4.58
N CYS A 185 -6.59 -1.80 3.46
CA CYS A 185 -6.27 -3.23 3.43
C CYS A 185 -4.83 -3.46 2.98
N VAL A 186 -3.87 -3.10 3.83
CA VAL A 186 -2.42 -3.15 3.54
C VAL A 186 -1.95 -4.57 3.19
N ASN A 187 -2.49 -5.59 3.87
CA ASN A 187 -2.18 -7.00 3.60
C ASN A 187 -2.71 -7.51 2.25
N ARG A 188 -3.55 -6.74 1.56
CA ARG A 188 -4.09 -7.03 0.21
C ARG A 188 -3.48 -6.12 -0.86
N GLN A 189 -2.32 -5.54 -0.58
CA GLN A 189 -1.61 -4.71 -1.53
C GLN A 189 -1.20 -5.51 -2.78
N ILE A 190 -1.21 -4.83 -3.92
CA ILE A 190 -0.54 -5.30 -5.13
C ILE A 190 0.81 -4.60 -5.22
N VAL A 191 1.84 -5.37 -5.52
CA VAL A 191 3.16 -4.85 -5.88
C VAL A 191 3.40 -5.17 -7.35
N ILE A 192 3.70 -4.14 -8.14
CA ILE A 192 3.93 -4.23 -9.58
C ILE A 192 5.33 -3.71 -9.86
N ASN A 193 6.20 -4.56 -10.41
CA ASN A 193 7.45 -4.08 -10.98
C ASN A 193 7.14 -3.45 -12.35
N TYR A 194 7.17 -2.12 -12.45
CA TYR A 194 6.71 -1.43 -13.66
C TYR A 194 7.68 -1.63 -14.84
N THR A 195 8.98 -1.75 -14.57
CA THR A 195 10.01 -2.03 -15.58
C THR A 195 9.76 -3.39 -16.20
N GLN A 196 9.60 -4.43 -15.37
CA GLN A 196 9.31 -5.78 -15.83
C GLN A 196 7.96 -5.85 -16.55
N LEU A 197 6.91 -5.22 -15.99
CA LEU A 197 5.59 -5.19 -16.63
C LEU A 197 5.66 -4.55 -18.02
N CYS A 198 6.40 -3.46 -18.17
CA CYS A 198 6.60 -2.84 -19.47
C CYS A 198 7.36 -3.76 -20.43
N LEU A 199 8.47 -4.38 -19.97
CA LEU A 199 9.25 -5.32 -20.78
C LEU A 199 8.40 -6.51 -21.26
N ASP A 200 7.54 -7.05 -20.41
CA ASP A 200 6.65 -8.17 -20.73
C ASP A 200 5.57 -7.79 -21.76
N VAL A 201 5.14 -6.53 -21.79
CA VAL A 201 4.05 -6.05 -22.67
C VAL A 201 4.56 -5.49 -24.00
N ARG A 202 5.62 -4.67 -23.96
CA ARG A 202 6.13 -3.86 -25.09
C ARG A 202 7.54 -4.26 -25.57
N GLY A 203 8.32 -4.93 -24.72
CA GLY A 203 9.74 -5.20 -24.97
C GLY A 203 10.66 -3.98 -24.74
N PRO A 204 11.98 -4.15 -24.87
CA PRO A 204 12.98 -3.14 -24.50
C PRO A 204 12.81 -1.73 -25.09
N PRO A 205 12.49 -1.53 -26.39
CA PRO A 205 12.51 -0.20 -27.00
C PRO A 205 11.37 0.72 -26.52
N GLY A 206 10.35 0.21 -25.83
CA GLY A 206 9.21 1.00 -25.32
C GLY A 206 9.27 1.32 -23.82
N CYS A 207 10.32 0.89 -23.12
CA CYS A 207 10.38 0.88 -21.65
C CYS A 207 11.60 1.62 -21.07
N THR A 208 12.53 2.04 -21.93
CA THR A 208 13.80 2.68 -21.56
C THR A 208 13.74 4.18 -21.47
#